data_AF-A0A6C0TNS6-F1
#
_entry.id   AF-A0A6C0TNS6-F1
#
_cell.length_a   1.000
_cell.length_b   1.000
_cell.length_c   1.000
_cell.angle_alpha   90.00
_cell.angle_beta   90.00
_cell.angle_gamma   90.00
#
_symmetry.space_group_name_H-M   'P 1'
#
loop_
_entity.id
_entity.type
_entity.pdbx_description
1 polymer ?
#
loop_
_entity_poly.entity_id
_entity_poly.type
_entity_poly.pdbx_seq_one_letter_code
_entity_poly.pdbx_strand_id
1 'polypeptide(L)'
;MAIYKVEQGQLVWVANDLEHIVGADWQDEDDSNDEFFGRLGFGKYDEVLDVYTMYRRWEKGGQEEMAGARWMFDVNIDGDNFDLILVDSLPGYLTVMSMLEPVVNHVLRQQGRPPLPERR
;
A
#
# COMPACT_ATOMS: atom_id res chain seq x y z
N MET A 1 -7.60 7.81 6.30
CA MET A 1 -7.07 6.82 5.36
C MET A 1 -7.82 6.92 4.05
N ALA A 2 -7.26 7.57 3.04
CA ALA A 2 -7.82 7.50 1.70
C ALA A 2 -7.31 6.25 0.96
N ILE A 3 -8.10 5.74 0.02
CA ILE A 3 -7.72 4.62 -0.84
C ILE A 3 -7.60 5.11 -2.27
N TYR A 4 -6.48 4.77 -2.91
CA TYR A 4 -6.15 5.15 -4.28
C TYR A 4 -5.90 3.92 -5.15
N LYS A 5 -6.08 4.11 -6.46
CA LYS A 5 -5.58 3.22 -7.52
C LYS A 5 -4.61 3.97 -8.42
N VAL A 6 -3.80 3.22 -9.16
CA VAL A 6 -2.94 3.80 -10.19
C VAL A 6 -3.61 3.68 -11.55
N GLU A 7 -4.00 4.82 -12.12
CA GLU A 7 -4.55 4.89 -13.47
C GLU A 7 -3.69 5.84 -14.32
N GLN A 8 -3.24 5.38 -15.48
CA GLN A 8 -2.42 6.17 -16.41
C GLN A 8 -1.19 6.83 -15.75
N GLY A 9 -0.61 6.17 -14.74
CA GLY A 9 0.55 6.65 -14.00
C GLY A 9 0.25 7.73 -12.95
N GLN A 10 -1.00 7.92 -12.57
CA GLN A 10 -1.44 8.86 -11.53
C GLN A 10 -2.23 8.14 -10.44
N LEU A 11 -2.20 8.68 -9.23
CA LEU A 11 -3.07 8.22 -8.14
C LEU A 11 -4.48 8.78 -8.37
N VAL A 12 -5.45 7.88 -8.45
CA VAL A 12 -6.87 8.20 -8.56
C VAL A 12 -7.54 7.77 -7.28
N TRP A 13 -8.23 8.70 -6.62
CA TRP A 13 -8.99 8.44 -5.40
C TRP A 13 -10.15 7.49 -5.67
N VAL A 14 -10.37 6.53 -4.77
CA VAL A 14 -11.40 5.49 -4.86
C VAL A 14 -12.36 5.54 -3.69
N ALA A 15 -11.85 5.70 -2.46
CA ALA A 15 -12.66 5.66 -1.24
C ALA A 15 -11.97 6.41 -0.08
N ASN A 16 -12.75 6.70 0.96
CA ASN A 16 -12.27 7.37 2.19
C ASN A 16 -11.93 6.41 3.35
N ASP A 17 -12.17 5.12 3.16
CA ASP A 17 -11.86 4.05 4.10
C ASP A 17 -12.03 2.69 3.41
N LEU A 18 -11.62 1.63 4.11
CA LEU A 18 -11.74 0.25 3.65
C LEU A 18 -13.17 -0.27 3.72
N GLU A 19 -14.00 0.22 4.64
CA GLU A 19 -15.39 -0.21 4.80
C GLU A 19 -16.19 0.03 3.52
N HIS A 20 -15.91 1.11 2.80
CA HIS A 20 -16.51 1.41 1.49
C HIS A 20 -16.10 0.42 0.39
N ILE A 21 -15.02 -0.33 0.55
CA ILE A 21 -14.52 -1.29 -0.43
C ILE A 21 -14.87 -2.73 -0.03
N VAL A 22 -14.66 -3.12 1.22
CA VAL A 22 -14.86 -4.52 1.66
C VAL A 22 -16.20 -4.76 2.37
N GLY A 23 -16.93 -3.69 2.73
CA GLY A 23 -18.13 -3.73 3.55
C GLY A 23 -17.83 -3.62 5.05
N ALA A 24 -18.73 -3.00 5.80
CA ALA A 24 -18.57 -2.68 7.23
C ALA A 24 -18.40 -3.93 8.14
N ASP A 25 -18.89 -5.09 7.71
CA ASP A 25 -18.88 -6.32 8.53
C ASP A 25 -17.50 -7.02 8.59
N TRP A 26 -16.49 -6.50 7.90
CA TRP A 26 -15.18 -7.17 7.76
C TRP A 26 -14.10 -6.65 8.71
N GLN A 27 -14.31 -5.47 9.30
CA GLN A 27 -13.35 -4.86 10.21
C GLN A 27 -13.74 -5.23 11.65
N ASP A 28 -13.15 -6.30 12.18
CA ASP A 28 -13.14 -6.52 13.62
C ASP A 28 -12.24 -5.44 14.25
N GLU A 29 -12.77 -4.69 15.22
CA GLU A 29 -12.08 -3.54 15.84
C GLU A 29 -10.73 -3.91 16.51
N ASP A 30 -10.49 -5.19 16.77
CA ASP A 30 -9.28 -5.71 17.44
C ASP A 30 -8.21 -6.25 16.49
N ASP A 31 -8.47 -6.33 15.17
CA ASP A 31 -7.51 -6.92 14.23
C ASP A 31 -6.39 -5.95 13.85
N SER A 32 -5.17 -6.47 13.81
CA SER A 32 -4.06 -5.73 13.20
C SER A 32 -4.26 -5.61 11.68
N ASN A 33 -3.72 -4.55 11.07
CA ASN A 33 -3.73 -4.38 9.61
C ASN A 33 -3.20 -5.62 8.88
N ASP A 34 -2.15 -6.26 9.41
CA ASP A 34 -1.56 -7.48 8.84
C ASP A 34 -2.55 -8.66 8.83
N GLU A 35 -3.30 -8.88 9.91
CA GLU A 35 -4.30 -9.94 10.00
C GLU A 35 -5.51 -9.66 9.10
N PHE A 36 -6.00 -8.42 9.11
CA PHE A 36 -7.08 -7.97 8.24
C PHE A 36 -6.72 -8.17 6.75
N PHE A 37 -5.54 -7.69 6.32
CA PHE A 37 -5.08 -7.88 4.94
C PHE A 37 -4.78 -9.35 4.61
N GLY A 38 -4.33 -10.13 5.61
CA GLY A 38 -4.22 -11.58 5.56
C GLY A 38 -5.52 -12.24 5.11
N ARG A 39 -6.64 -11.88 5.73
CA ARG A 39 -7.99 -12.37 5.39
C ARG A 39 -8.42 -11.98 3.97
N LEU A 40 -7.92 -10.87 3.44
CA LEU A 40 -8.13 -10.43 2.04
C LEU A 40 -7.20 -11.11 1.02
N GLY A 41 -6.35 -12.04 1.47
CA GLY A 41 -5.41 -12.81 0.65
C GLY A 41 -4.11 -12.07 0.32
N PHE A 42 -3.79 -11.03 1.08
CA PHE A 42 -2.53 -10.30 1.01
C PHE A 42 -1.62 -10.69 2.16
N GLY A 43 -0.32 -10.72 1.93
CA GLY A 43 0.63 -10.80 3.03
C GLY A 43 1.79 -9.85 2.84
N LYS A 44 2.35 -9.44 3.98
CA LYS A 44 3.47 -8.50 4.05
C LYS A 44 4.64 -9.04 3.24
N TYR A 45 5.18 -8.19 2.36
CA TYR A 45 6.24 -8.55 1.44
C TYR A 45 7.47 -7.66 1.60
N ASP A 46 7.28 -6.37 1.82
CA ASP A 46 8.36 -5.41 2.07
C ASP A 46 7.90 -4.32 3.04
N GLU A 47 8.84 -3.63 3.66
CA GLU A 47 8.57 -2.53 4.58
C GLU A 47 9.74 -1.56 4.59
N VAL A 48 9.43 -0.27 4.51
CA VAL A 48 10.35 0.80 4.82
C VAL A 48 9.76 1.56 6.00
N LEU A 49 10.45 1.45 7.14
CA LEU A 49 10.07 2.10 8.40
C LEU A 49 9.73 3.58 8.17
N ASP A 50 8.60 4.01 8.73
CA ASP A 50 8.04 5.36 8.65
C ASP A 50 7.67 5.84 7.23
N VAL A 51 7.64 4.95 6.22
CA VAL A 51 7.24 5.32 4.86
C VAL A 51 6.12 4.43 4.33
N TYR A 52 6.33 3.12 4.26
CA TYR A 52 5.28 2.21 3.80
C TYR A 52 5.48 0.78 4.27
N THR A 53 4.36 0.06 4.38
CA THR A 53 4.34 -1.41 4.35
C THR A 53 3.74 -1.86 3.02
N MET A 54 4.42 -2.77 2.33
CA MET A 54 3.94 -3.33 1.07
C MET A 54 3.46 -4.76 1.29
N TYR A 55 2.22 -5.00 0.86
CA TYR A 55 1.60 -6.30 0.85
C TYR A 55 1.50 -6.81 -0.58
N ARG A 56 1.64 -8.13 -0.73
CA ARG A 56 1.51 -8.82 -2.01
C ARG A 56 0.44 -9.90 -1.90
N ARG A 57 -0.40 -9.99 -2.93
CA ARG A 57 -1.43 -11.03 -3.00
C ARG A 57 -0.79 -12.42 -3.13
N TRP A 58 -1.17 -13.36 -2.25
CA TRP A 58 -0.64 -14.73 -2.21
C TRP A 58 -1.49 -15.72 -3.02
N GLU A 59 -2.83 -15.56 -3.01
CA GLU A 59 -3.76 -16.48 -3.68
C GLU A 59 -4.60 -15.79 -4.77
N LYS A 60 -4.96 -16.56 -5.81
CA LYS A 60 -6.01 -16.18 -6.76
C LYS A 60 -7.37 -16.45 -6.11
N GLY A 61 -7.88 -15.50 -5.33
CA GLY A 61 -9.19 -15.71 -4.68
C GLY A 61 -9.57 -14.70 -3.60
N GLY A 62 -9.21 -13.41 -3.75
CA GLY A 62 -9.73 -12.36 -2.86
C GLY A 62 -11.11 -11.87 -3.28
N GLN A 63 -11.76 -11.15 -2.37
CA GLN A 63 -13.03 -10.45 -2.59
C GLN A 63 -13.01 -9.68 -3.92
N GLU A 64 -14.13 -9.70 -4.66
CA GLU A 64 -14.28 -9.06 -5.97
C GLU A 64 -13.92 -7.57 -5.94
N GLU A 65 -14.16 -6.90 -4.82
CA GLU A 65 -13.89 -5.47 -4.62
C GLU A 65 -12.39 -5.12 -4.63
N MET A 66 -11.53 -6.09 -4.31
CA MET A 66 -10.06 -5.98 -4.35
C MET A 66 -9.45 -6.68 -5.59
N ALA A 67 -10.27 -7.22 -6.51
CA ALA A 67 -9.92 -8.30 -7.43
C ALA A 67 -8.87 -7.99 -8.52
N GLY A 68 -8.49 -6.73 -8.70
CA GLY A 68 -7.36 -6.40 -9.58
C GLY A 68 -6.03 -6.34 -8.86
N ALA A 69 -6.04 -5.93 -7.57
CA ALA A 69 -4.83 -5.53 -6.88
C ALA A 69 -3.92 -6.73 -6.62
N ARG A 70 -2.70 -6.65 -7.15
CA ARG A 70 -1.62 -7.61 -6.94
C ARG A 70 -0.65 -7.14 -5.86
N TRP A 71 -0.52 -5.83 -5.71
CA TRP A 71 0.22 -5.16 -4.64
C TRP A 71 -0.67 -4.14 -3.95
N MET A 72 -0.39 -3.91 -2.68
CA MET A 72 -1.00 -2.88 -1.86
C MET A 72 0.08 -2.21 -1.05
N PHE A 73 0.07 -0.89 -1.01
CA PHE A 73 0.97 -0.08 -0.19
C PHE A 73 0.15 0.61 0.88
N ASP A 74 0.48 0.34 2.12
CA ASP A 74 0.02 1.09 3.29
C ASP A 74 1.06 2.18 3.57
N VAL A 75 0.77 3.41 3.17
CA VAL A 75 1.72 4.53 3.10
C VAL A 75 1.50 5.46 4.26
N ASN A 76 2.56 5.71 5.03
CA ASN A 76 2.55 6.66 6.13
C ASN A 76 2.59 8.10 5.60
N ILE A 77 1.62 8.92 5.99
CA ILE A 77 1.50 10.33 5.60
C ILE A 77 2.16 11.25 6.64
N ASP A 78 1.89 11.05 7.94
CA ASP A 78 2.34 11.94 9.01
C ASP A 78 2.52 11.28 10.40
N GLY A 79 2.66 9.95 10.45
CA GLY A 79 2.88 9.16 11.66
C GLY A 79 1.62 8.51 12.20
N ASP A 80 0.49 9.22 12.13
CA ASP A 80 -0.80 8.76 12.64
C ASP A 80 -1.81 8.49 11.51
N ASN A 81 -1.60 9.06 10.31
CA ASN A 81 -2.43 8.84 9.14
C ASN A 81 -1.71 7.97 8.10
N PHE A 82 -2.43 6.96 7.63
CA PHE A 82 -1.99 6.06 6.57
C PHE A 82 -2.99 6.07 5.42
N ASP A 83 -2.48 6.04 4.19
CA ASP A 83 -3.26 5.93 2.97
C ASP A 83 -2.93 4.62 2.24
N LEU A 84 -3.92 4.02 1.60
CA LEU A 84 -3.76 2.77 0.87
C LEU A 84 -3.66 3.02 -0.63
N ILE A 85 -2.69 2.41 -1.29
CA ILE A 85 -2.54 2.43 -2.75
C ILE A 85 -2.66 1.01 -3.29
N LEU A 86 -3.68 0.77 -4.10
CA LEU A 86 -3.97 -0.49 -4.76
C LEU A 86 -3.37 -0.52 -6.16
N VAL A 87 -2.62 -1.59 -6.48
CA VAL A 87 -1.89 -1.71 -7.74
C VAL A 87 -2.09 -3.09 -8.36
N ASP A 88 -2.56 -3.13 -9.60
CA ASP A 88 -2.85 -4.37 -10.35
C ASP A 88 -1.78 -4.76 -11.37
N SER A 89 -0.93 -3.82 -11.77
CA SER A 89 -0.04 -3.95 -12.91
C SER A 89 1.40 -3.57 -12.58
N LEU A 90 2.36 -4.19 -13.27
CA LEU A 90 3.79 -3.89 -13.08
C LEU A 90 4.13 -2.42 -13.39
N PRO A 91 3.60 -1.78 -14.46
CA PRO A 91 3.81 -0.36 -14.68
C PRO A 91 3.31 0.49 -13.51
N GLY A 92 2.11 0.21 -12.97
CA GLY A 92 1.59 0.93 -11.81
C GLY A 92 2.46 0.74 -10.57
N TYR A 93 3.00 -0.47 -10.37
CA TYR A 93 3.94 -0.74 -9.29
C TYR A 93 5.20 0.12 -9.42
N LEU A 94 5.80 0.18 -10.62
CA LEU A 94 6.98 1.00 -10.87
C LEU A 94 6.68 2.49 -10.67
N THR A 95 5.50 2.95 -11.08
CA THR A 95 5.04 4.31 -10.81
C THR A 95 5.00 4.61 -9.32
N VAL A 96 4.36 3.78 -8.50
CA VAL A 96 4.29 3.99 -7.04
C VAL A 96 5.67 3.98 -6.42
N MET A 97 6.53 3.03 -6.79
CA MET A 97 7.91 2.99 -6.30
C MET A 97 8.68 4.28 -6.64
N SER A 98 8.49 4.84 -7.85
CA SER A 98 9.12 6.11 -8.25
C SER A 98 8.60 7.31 -7.45
N MET A 99 7.31 7.29 -7.06
CA MET A 99 6.70 8.34 -6.24
C MET A 99 7.22 8.29 -4.80
N LEU A 100 7.43 7.08 -4.26
CA LEU A 100 7.88 6.87 -2.88
C LEU A 100 9.40 6.99 -2.70
N GLU A 101 10.19 6.75 -3.75
CA GLU A 101 11.67 6.79 -3.69
C GLU A 101 12.24 8.08 -3.07
N PRO A 102 11.78 9.30 -3.41
CA PRO A 102 12.24 10.53 -2.77
C PRO A 102 11.98 10.56 -1.26
N VAL A 103 10.83 10.03 -0.83
CA VAL A 103 10.42 9.99 0.59
C VAL A 103 11.28 8.97 1.35
N VAL A 104 11.45 7.78 0.80
CA VAL A 104 12.34 6.75 1.36
C VAL A 104 13.76 7.29 1.51
N ASN A 105 14.30 7.93 0.47
CA ASN A 105 15.64 8.50 0.52
C ASN A 105 15.76 9.63 1.54
N HIS A 106 14.69 10.40 1.76
CA HIS A 106 14.67 11.43 2.79
C HIS A 106 14.76 10.81 4.18
N VAL A 107 13.93 9.82 4.49
CA VAL A 107 13.90 9.13 5.79
C VAL A 107 15.23 8.39 6.06
N LEU A 108 15.77 7.68 5.07
CA LEU A 108 17.07 7.00 5.21
C LEU A 108 18.20 7.98 5.56
N ARG A 109 18.22 9.16 4.93
CA ARG A 109 19.22 10.20 5.25
C ARG A 109 19.07 10.72 6.67
N GLN A 110 17.85 10.95 7.15
CA GLN A 110 17.61 11.37 8.53
C GLN A 110 18.11 10.32 9.54
N GLN A 111 18.02 9.04 9.19
CA GLN A 111 18.50 7.92 9.99
C GLN A 111 20.01 7.63 9.83
N GLY A 112 20.74 8.44 9.05
CA GLY A 112 22.17 8.23 8.78
C GLY A 112 22.46 7.00 7.91
N ARG A 113 21.46 6.47 7.20
CA ARG A 113 21.58 5.31 6.31
C ARG A 113 21.88 5.78 4.87
N PRO A 114 22.59 4.97 4.07
CA PRO A 114 22.79 5.28 2.66
C PRO A 114 21.44 5.29 1.91
N PRO A 115 21.26 6.17 0.92
CA PRO A 115 20.05 6.20 0.10
C PRO A 115 19.94 4.92 -0.73
N LEU A 116 18.72 4.62 -1.19
CA LEU A 116 18.53 3.58 -2.20
C LEU A 116 19.29 3.95 -3.49
N PRO A 117 19.89 2.97 -4.18
CA PRO A 117 20.52 3.21 -5.47
C PRO A 117 19.47 3.69 -6.48
N GLU A 118 19.79 4.75 -7.22
CA GLU A 118 18.93 5.28 -8.29
C GLU A 118 18.59 4.16 -9.27
N ARG A 119 17.29 3.88 -9.44
CA ARG A 119 16.82 2.92 -10.43
C ARG A 119 16.91 3.57 -11.82
N ARG A 120 17.99 3.27 -12.54
CA ARG A 120 18.23 3.70 -13.93
C ARG A 120 17.33 2.99 -14.93
#